data_AF-A0A2R6LLI6-F1
#
_entry.id   AF-A0A2R6LLI6-F1
#
_cell.length_a   1.000
_cell.length_b   1.000
_cell.length_c   1.000
_cell.angle_alpha   90.00
_cell.angle_beta   90.00
_cell.angle_gamma   90.00
#
_symmetry.space_group_name_H-M   'P 1'
#
loop_
_entity.id
_entity.type
_entity.pdbx_description
1 polymer ?
#
loop_
_entity_poly.entity_id
_entity_poly.type
_entity_poly.pdbx_seq_one_letter_code
_entity_poly.pdbx_strand_id
1 'polypeptide(L)' 'MTKRKPSHCPYCGTGLESRSFEERERRFCSTCEELIFQNPVPVARVVVLDGDSALFVKRSQPPYEGAWTIPG' A
#
# COMPACT_ATOMS: atom_id res chain seq x y z
N MET A 1 -11.36 3.49 4.10
CA MET A 1 -10.18 3.47 3.19
C MET A 1 -9.43 2.15 3.33
N THR A 2 -8.68 1.69 2.31
CA THR A 2 -7.88 0.45 2.41
C THR A 2 -6.49 0.58 1.76
N LYS A 3 -5.55 -0.28 2.17
CA LYS A 3 -4.22 -0.41 1.54
C LYS A 3 -4.24 -1.38 0.35
N ARG A 4 -4.99 -2.48 0.47
CA ARG A 4 -5.18 -3.48 -0.60
C ARG A 4 -6.50 -3.24 -1.30
N LYS A 5 -6.63 -3.75 -2.54
CA LYS A 5 -7.88 -3.72 -3.29
C LYS A 5 -8.98 -4.45 -2.49
N PRO A 6 -10.03 -3.76 -2.04
CA PRO A 6 -11.03 -4.38 -1.19
C PRO A 6 -12.13 -5.06 -2.01
N SER A 7 -12.62 -6.18 -1.49
CA SER A 7 -13.85 -6.85 -1.95
C SER A 7 -15.04 -6.58 -1.04
N HIS A 8 -14.80 -6.19 0.23
CA HIS A 8 -15.83 -5.92 1.23
C HIS A 8 -15.55 -4.59 1.93
N CYS A 9 -16.61 -3.94 2.40
CA CYS A 9 -16.54 -2.68 3.13
C CYS A 9 -15.79 -2.88 4.44
N PRO A 10 -14.74 -2.08 4.73
CA PRO A 10 -13.99 -2.19 5.98
C PRO A 10 -14.79 -1.76 7.21
N TYR A 11 -15.93 -1.08 7.02
CA TYR A 11 -16.75 -0.57 8.11
C TYR A 11 -17.91 -1.51 8.48
N CYS A 12 -18.56 -2.14 7.49
CA CYS A 12 -19.76 -2.96 7.72
C CYS A 12 -19.68 -4.39 7.16
N GLY A 13 -18.65 -4.74 6.39
CA GLY A 13 -18.51 -6.07 5.79
C GLY A 13 -19.35 -6.33 4.54
N THR A 14 -20.25 -5.42 4.11
CA THR A 14 -21.00 -5.57 2.86
C THR A 14 -20.07 -5.69 1.65
N GLY A 15 -20.39 -6.57 0.70
CA GLY A 15 -19.67 -6.67 -0.57
C GLY A 15 -19.66 -5.35 -1.33
N LEU A 16 -18.51 -4.98 -1.91
CA LEU A 16 -18.35 -3.71 -2.62
C LEU A 16 -18.70 -3.86 -4.10
N GLU A 17 -19.47 -2.90 -4.60
CA GLU A 17 -19.77 -2.75 -6.02
C GLU A 17 -18.82 -1.76 -6.70
N SER A 18 -18.82 -1.75 -8.03
CA SER A 18 -18.10 -0.75 -8.81
C SER A 18 -19.04 0.40 -9.16
N ARG A 19 -18.57 1.63 -8.99
CA ARG A 19 -19.31 2.86 -9.29
C ARG A 19 -18.37 3.86 -9.97
N SER A 20 -18.82 4.46 -11.06
CA SER A 20 -18.10 5.55 -11.71
C SER A 20 -18.09 6.79 -10.83
N PHE A 21 -16.90 7.32 -10.56
CA PHE A 21 -16.67 8.57 -9.85
C PHE A 21 -15.37 9.21 -10.37
N GLU A 22 -15.46 10.47 -10.81
CA GLU A 22 -14.36 11.18 -11.49
C GLU A 22 -13.79 10.38 -12.67
N GLU A 23 -14.67 9.88 -13.55
CA GLU A 23 -14.31 9.13 -14.76
C GLU A 23 -13.53 7.82 -14.49
N ARG A 24 -13.56 7.34 -13.24
CA ARG A 24 -12.88 6.11 -12.81
C ARG A 24 -13.86 5.18 -12.11
N GLU A 25 -13.72 3.89 -12.37
CA GLU A 25 -14.41 2.86 -11.60
C GLU A 25 -13.80 2.74 -10.20
N ARG A 26 -14.60 3.01 -9.19
CA ARG A 26 -14.20 2.94 -7.78
C ARG A 26 -15.07 1.96 -7.02
N ARG A 27 -14.54 1.46 -5.90
CA ARG A 27 -15.31 0.59 -5.01
C ARG A 27 -16.28 1.42 -4.20
N PHE A 28 -17.53 1.01 -4.13
CA PHE A 28 -18.59 1.68 -3.40
C PHE A 28 -19.32 0.71 -2.48
N CYS A 29 -19.69 1.17 -1.29
CA CYS A 29 -20.52 0.42 -0.36
C CYS A 29 -21.94 0.99 -0.40
N SER A 30 -22.91 0.16 -0.80
CA SER A 30 -24.32 0.55 -0.84
C SER A 30 -24.96 0.71 0.55
N THR A 31 -24.43 0.04 1.57
CA THR A 31 -24.96 0.12 2.95
C THR A 31 -24.45 1.34 3.70
N CYS A 32 -23.17 1.69 3.54
CA CYS A 32 -22.58 2.87 4.18
C CYS A 32 -22.66 4.13 3.29
N GLU A 33 -23.14 3.98 2.06
CA GLU A 33 -23.23 5.02 1.04
C GLU A 33 -21.90 5.77 0.78
N GLU A 34 -20.77 5.06 0.88
CA GLU A 34 -19.43 5.66 0.79
C GLU A 34 -18.55 5.00 -0.28
N LEU A 35 -17.70 5.80 -0.93
CA LEU A 35 -16.61 5.33 -1.79
C LEU A 35 -15.44 4.81 -0.95
N ILE A 36 -15.02 3.58 -1.22
CA ILE A 36 -13.88 2.96 -0.55
C ILE A 36 -12.62 3.16 -1.39
N PHE A 37 -11.86 4.18 -1.04
CA PHE A 37 -10.57 4.47 -1.67
C PHE A 37 -9.49 3.47 -1.26
N GLN A 38 -8.78 2.94 -2.27
CA GLN A 38 -7.50 2.26 -2.08
C GLN A 38 -6.39 3.30 -2.14
N ASN A 39 -5.78 3.59 -0.99
CA ASN A 39 -4.73 4.59 -0.88
C ASN A 39 -3.34 3.94 -1.04
N PRO A 40 -2.39 4.62 -1.70
CA PRO A 40 -1.01 4.17 -1.74
C PRO A 40 -0.42 4.12 -0.33
N VAL A 41 0.52 3.21 -0.11
CA VAL A 41 1.31 3.15 1.12
C VAL A 41 2.66 3.79 0.83
N PRO A 42 2.94 5.00 1.33
CA PRO A 42 4.23 5.63 1.11
C PRO A 42 5.33 4.86 1.84
N VAL A 43 6.49 4.77 1.21
CA VAL A 43 7.72 4.20 1.78
C VAL A 43 8.85 5.19 1.55
N ALA A 44 9.68 5.41 2.57
CA ALA A 44 10.88 6.23 2.48
C ALA A 44 12.10 5.34 2.71
N ARG A 45 13.20 5.64 2.02
CA ARG A 45 14.49 4.97 2.18
C ARG A 45 15.59 6.01 2.31
N VAL A 46 16.66 5.63 2.99
CA VAL A 46 17.79 6.51 3.26
C VAL A 46 19.09 5.84 2.86
N VAL A 47 20.00 6.61 2.29
CA VAL A 47 21.41 6.23 2.13
C VAL A 47 22.18 6.94 3.22
N VAL A 48 22.81 6.18 4.12
CA VAL A 48 23.69 6.73 5.16
C VAL A 48 25.12 6.63 4.66
N LEU A 49 25.83 7.76 4.62
CA LEU A 49 27.21 7.86 4.13
C LEU A 49 28.19 8.04 5.29
N ASP A 50 29.36 7.42 5.18
CA ASP A 50 30.50 7.60 6.06
C ASP A 50 31.79 7.67 5.22
N GLY A 51 32.23 8.89 4.91
CA GLY A 51 33.28 9.14 3.92
C GLY A 51 32.92 8.54 2.55
N ASP A 52 33.76 7.64 2.05
CA ASP A 52 33.55 6.90 0.79
C ASP A 52 32.71 5.61 0.96
N SER A 53 32.18 5.36 2.17
CA SER A 53 31.37 4.18 2.48
C SER A 53 29.87 4.50 2.56
N ALA A 54 29.03 3.50 2.31
CA ALA A 54 27.58 3.60 2.45
C ALA A 54 27.00 2.41 3.22
N LEU A 55 26.00 2.67 4.07
CA LEU A 55 25.32 1.63 4.84
C LEU A 55 24.33 0.85 3.98
N PHE A 56 24.49 -0.47 3.96
CA PHE A 56 23.53 -1.42 3.43
C PHE A 56 23.08 -2.39 4.51
N VAL A 57 21.84 -2.87 4.38
CA VAL A 57 21.27 -3.93 5.22
C VAL A 57 20.98 -5.17 4.36
N LYS A 58 21.15 -6.35 4.96
CA LYS A 58 20.83 -7.62 4.31
C LYS A 58 19.39 -8.01 4.64
N ARG A 59 18.58 -8.24 3.62
CA ARG A 59 17.16 -8.57 3.79
C ARG A 59 16.99 -9.93 4.46
N SER A 60 16.17 -10.00 5.51
CA SER A 60 15.86 -11.23 6.25
C SER A 60 14.53 -11.86 5.85
N GLN A 61 13.80 -11.27 4.90
CA GLN A 61 12.46 -11.71 4.51
C GLN A 61 12.28 -11.68 2.99
N PRO A 62 11.49 -12.61 2.43
CA PRO A 62 11.09 -12.56 1.03
C PRO A 62 10.18 -11.34 0.75
N PRO A 63 10.14 -10.86 -0.52
CA PRO A 63 10.98 -11.31 -1.63
C PRO A 63 12.43 -10.83 -1.46
N TYR A 64 13.38 -11.48 -2.16
CA TYR A 64 14.82 -11.11 -2.15
C TYR A 64 15.52 -11.24 -0.79
N GLU A 65 15.20 -12.28 -0.03
CA GLU A 65 15.95 -12.62 1.18
C GLU A 65 17.45 -12.80 0.83
N GLY A 66 18.32 -12.32 1.71
CA GLY A 66 19.77 -12.35 1.54
C GLY A 66 20.34 -11.25 0.63
N ALA A 67 19.52 -10.48 -0.10
CA ALA A 67 20.01 -9.37 -0.92
C ALA A 67 20.37 -8.14 -0.06
N TRP A 68 21.36 -7.37 -0.51
CA TRP A 68 21.71 -6.07 0.06
C TRP A 68 20.74 -4.99 -0.43
N THR A 69 20.34 -4.08 0.47
CA THR A 69 19.52 -2.93 0.14
C THR A 69 19.82 -1.76 1.07
N ILE A 70 19.32 -0.58 0.73
CA ILE A 70 19.41 0.61 1.59
C ILE A 70 18.32 0.54 2.67
N PRO A 71 18.57 1.07 3.89
CA PRO A 71 17.55 1.06 4.95
C PRO A 71 16.22 1.71 4.53
N GLY A 72 15.11 1.00 4.79
CA GLY A 72 13.72 1.46 4.61
C GLY A 72 12.80 0.55 3.80
#